data_AF-A0A519S680-F1
#
_entry.id   AF-A0A519S680-F1
#
_cell.length_a   1.000
_cell.length_b   1.000
_cell.length_c   1.000
_cell.angle_alpha   90.00
_cell.angle_beta   90.00
_cell.angle_gamma   90.00
#
_symmetry.space_group_name_H-M   'P 1'
#
loop_
_entity.id
_entity.type
_entity.pdbx_description
1 polymer ?
#
loop_
_entity_poly.entity_id
_entity_poly.type
_entity_poly.pdbx_seq_one_letter_code
_entity_poly.pdbx_strand_id
1 'polypeptide(L)' 'MSNTRGPISQFMERNYLHFNAAAMMDAAKGYETHLDEGGKMMIT' A
#
# COMPACT_ATOMS: atom_id res chain seq x y z
N MET A 1 1.71 0.51 17.87
CA MET A 1 3.12 0.50 17.43
C MET A 1 3.33 1.65 16.47
N SER A 2 4.37 2.46 16.65
CA SER A 2 4.74 3.52 15.70
C SER A 2 5.18 2.85 14.39
N ASN A 3 4.25 2.67 13.46
CA ASN A 3 4.50 1.96 12.21
C ASN A 3 5.12 2.94 11.20
N THR A 4 6.35 3.35 11.47
CA THR A 4 7.09 4.21 10.56
C THR A 4 7.36 3.43 9.29
N ARG A 5 6.71 3.82 8.18
CA ARG A 5 6.88 3.14 6.90
C ARG A 5 8.35 3.17 6.45
N GLY A 6 8.80 2.06 5.88
CA GLY A 6 10.19 1.88 5.46
C GLY A 6 10.61 2.82 4.31
N PRO A 7 11.92 2.92 4.02
CA PRO A 7 12.45 3.84 3.01
C PRO A 7 11.84 3.63 1.61
N ILE A 8 11.51 2.38 1.25
CA ILE A 8 10.86 2.07 -0.03
C ILE A 8 9.43 2.63 -0.07
N SER A 9 8.62 2.40 0.97
CA SER A 9 7.27 2.95 1.04
C SER A 9 7.27 4.48 0.92
N GLN A 10 8.21 5.15 1.60
CA GLN A 10 8.37 6.60 1.51
C GLN A 10 8.79 7.07 0.11
N PHE A 11 9.65 6.31 -0.57
CA PHE A 11 10.01 6.59 -1.96
C PHE A 11 8.80 6.45 -2.88
N MET A 12 8.04 5.36 -2.75
CA MET A 12 6.85 5.10 -3.57
C MET A 12 5.80 6.20 -3.39
N GLU A 13 5.51 6.61 -2.16
CA GLU A 13 4.58 7.71 -1.84
C GLU A 13 4.97 9.05 -2.46
N ARG A 14 6.26 9.31 -2.70
CA ARG A 14 6.71 10.56 -3.31
C ARG A 14 6.78 10.50 -4.83
N ASN A 15 6.94 9.32 -5.42
CA ASN A 15 7.29 9.15 -6.83
C ASN A 15 6.23 8.43 -7.68
N TYR A 16 5.01 8.19 -7.18
CA TYR A 16 3.94 7.54 -7.94
C TYR A 16 3.27 8.48 -8.98
N LEU A 17 4.03 8.99 -9.94
CA LEU A 17 3.55 10.04 -10.87
C LEU A 17 2.94 9.50 -12.18
N HIS A 18 2.92 8.18 -12.36
CA HIS A 18 2.38 7.50 -13.55
C HIS A 18 1.13 6.69 -13.18
N PHE A 19 0.21 6.49 -14.12
CA PHE A 19 -1.08 5.84 -13.85
C PHE A 19 -0.92 4.43 -13.26
N ASN A 20 0.02 3.62 -13.77
CA ASN A 20 0.33 2.31 -13.21
C ASN A 20 0.84 2.37 -11.76
N ALA A 21 1.62 3.39 -11.42
CA ALA A 21 2.15 3.54 -10.07
C ALA A 21 1.07 4.03 -9.08
N ALA A 22 0.14 4.88 -9.54
CA ALA A 22 -1.02 5.28 -8.76
C ALA A 22 -1.92 4.06 -8.42
N ALA A 23 -2.23 3.23 -9.41
CA ALA A 23 -3.02 2.01 -9.20
C ALA A 23 -2.38 1.06 -8.18
N MET A 24 -1.05 0.92 -8.19
CA MET A 24 -0.32 0.14 -7.19
C MET A 24 -0.40 0.75 -5.79
N MET A 25 -0.27 2.08 -5.65
CA MET A 25 -0.40 2.76 -4.36
C MET A 25 -1.82 2.62 -3.78
N ASP A 26 -2.84 2.69 -4.63
CA ASP A 26 -4.23 2.50 -4.21
C ASP A 26 -4.49 1.05 -3.78
N ALA A 27 -3.96 0.08 -4.53
CA ALA A 27 -4.04 -1.34 -4.15
C ALA A 27 -3.33 -1.62 -2.81
N ALA A 28 -2.15 -1.02 -2.59
CA ALA A 28 -1.41 -1.16 -1.34
C ALA A 28 -2.20 -0.60 -0.15
N LYS A 29 -2.75 0.62 -0.27
CA LYS A 29 -3.59 1.24 0.76
C LYS A 29 -4.87 0.45 1.01
N GLY A 30 -5.55 0.01 -0.05
CA GLY A 30 -6.76 -0.79 0.07
C GLY A 30 -6.51 -2.13 0.75
N TYR A 31 -5.34 -2.75 0.50
CA TYR A 31 -4.96 -3.99 1.17
C TYR A 31 -4.62 -3.78 2.66
N GLU A 32 -3.95 -2.68 3.02
CA GLU A 32 -3.77 -2.32 4.43
C GLU A 32 -5.12 -2.16 5.14
N THR A 33 -6.08 -1.43 4.54
CA THR A 33 -7.44 -1.30 5.08
C THR A 33 -8.14 -2.64 5.24
N HIS A 34 -8.08 -3.51 4.22
CA HIS A 34 -8.68 -4.85 4.27
C HIS A 34 -8.12 -5.68 5.43
N LEU A 35 -6.80 -5.60 5.68
CA LEU A 35 -6.18 -6.28 6.82
C LEU A 35 -6.61 -5.69 8.16
N ASP A 36 -6.70 -4.36 8.26
CA ASP A 36 -7.17 -3.66 9.47
C ASP A 36 -8.62 -4.03 9.81
N GLU A 37 -9.44 -4.32 8.80
CA GLU A 37 -10.82 -4.81 8.95
C GLU A 37 -10.91 -6.32 9.29
N GLY A 38 -9.77 -7.00 9.48
CA GLY A 38 -9.72 -8.43 9.78
C GLY A 38 -9.89 -9.32 8.54
N GLY A 39 -9.85 -8.73 7.35
CA GLY A 39 -9.82 -9.43 6.08
C GLY A 39 -8.56 -10.28 5.95
N LYS A 40 -8.67 -11.35 5.15
CA LYS A 40 -7.54 -12.26 4.85
C LYS A 40 -7.09 -12.06 3.41
N MET A 41 -5.80 -12.26 3.16
CA MET A 41 -5.29 -12.33 1.80
C MET A 41 -5.94 -13.51 1.07
N MET A 42 -6.49 -13.24 -0.10
CA MET A 42 -6.84 -14.28 -1.06
C MET A 42 -5.74 -14.30 -2.12
N ILE A 43 -5.18 -15.49 -2.37
CA ILE A 43 -4.14 -15.72 -3.37
C ILE A 43 -4.68 -16.82 -4.30
N THR A 44 -4.64 -16.59 -5.60
CA THR A 44 -5.03 -17.55 -6.64
C THR A 44 -3.81 -18.14 -7.33
#